data_AF-K1TBE5-F1
#
_entry.id   AF-K1TBE5-F1
#
_cell.length_a   1.000
_cell.length_b   1.000
_cell.length_c   1.000
_cell.angle_alpha   90.00
_cell.angle_beta   90.00
_cell.angle_gamma   90.00
#
_symmetry.space_group_name_H-M   'P 1'
#
loop_
_entity.id
_entity.type
_entity.pdbx_description
1 polymer ?
#
loop_
_entity_poly.entity_id
_entity_poly.type
_entity_poly.pdbx_seq_one_letter_code
_entity_poly.pdbx_strand_id
1 'polypeptide(L)'
;MLSDIVIAQAAKMLPIAKVAEKLGLTDEDLIPYGRYKAKINHKLIHSDRPDGKLILMTAISPTPAGEGKTTTSVGLADALNAMGKKTMLCLREPSLGPVFGVKGGAAGGGYAQVVPMEDINLHFTGDIHAIGTANNLLAAMIDNSIQQGNPLNIDPRRIAWKRCMDMNDRQLRFIVDGLGGKVNGTPREDGFDITVASEVMAI
;
A
#
# COMPACT_ATOMS: atom_id res chain seq x y z
N MET A 1 17.90 -13.27 20.90
CA MET A 1 17.71 -13.16 19.43
C MET A 1 17.78 -11.68 19.09
N LEU A 2 18.41 -11.30 17.98
CA LEU A 2 18.41 -9.90 17.53
C LEU A 2 16.98 -9.47 17.19
N SER A 3 16.62 -8.21 17.42
CA SER A 3 15.33 -7.68 16.97
C SER A 3 15.28 -7.55 15.45
N ASP A 4 14.09 -7.64 14.87
CA ASP A 4 13.87 -7.59 13.42
C ASP A 4 14.53 -6.40 12.73
N ILE A 5 14.44 -5.20 13.33
CA ILE A 5 15.06 -3.99 12.79
C ILE A 5 16.59 -4.05 12.76
N VAL A 6 17.22 -4.70 13.75
CA VAL A 6 18.67 -4.85 13.81
C VAL A 6 19.16 -5.82 12.73
N ILE A 7 18.39 -6.87 12.46
CA ILE A 7 18.65 -7.79 11.35
C ILE A 7 18.53 -7.04 10.01
N ALA A 8 17.47 -6.25 9.82
CA ALA A 8 17.26 -5.46 8.61
C ALA A 8 18.40 -4.45 8.36
N GLN A 9 18.83 -3.72 9.40
CA GLN A 9 19.89 -2.72 9.31
C GLN A 9 21.27 -3.34 9.03
N ALA A 10 21.52 -4.55 9.50
CA ALA A 10 22.77 -5.28 9.24
C ALA A 10 22.81 -5.92 7.84
N ALA A 11 21.70 -5.94 7.09
CA ALA A 11 21.60 -6.61 5.82
C ALA A 11 22.46 -5.92 4.74
N LYS A 12 23.28 -6.70 4.03
CA LYS A 12 24.05 -6.23 2.87
C LYS A 12 23.16 -6.20 1.63
N MET A 13 22.41 -5.11 1.46
CA MET A 13 21.51 -4.94 0.33
C MET A 13 22.26 -4.78 -1.00
N LEU A 14 21.79 -5.49 -2.02
CA LEU A 14 22.22 -5.28 -3.40
C LEU A 14 21.51 -4.03 -3.97
N PRO A 15 22.18 -3.23 -4.81
CA PRO A 15 21.48 -2.19 -5.59
C PRO A 15 20.31 -2.79 -6.37
N ILE A 16 19.19 -2.08 -6.46
CA ILE A 16 17.96 -2.64 -7.05
C ILE A 16 18.15 -3.07 -8.51
N ALA A 17 18.99 -2.36 -9.28
CA ALA A 17 19.38 -2.75 -10.63
C ALA A 17 20.02 -4.15 -10.69
N LYS A 18 20.84 -4.52 -9.70
CA LYS A 18 21.43 -5.88 -9.60
C LYS A 18 20.42 -6.95 -9.25
N VAL A 19 19.33 -6.60 -8.56
CA VAL A 19 18.21 -7.51 -8.34
C VAL A 19 17.42 -7.69 -9.63
N ALA A 20 17.13 -6.60 -10.33
CA ALA A 20 16.39 -6.59 -11.59
C ALA A 20 17.13 -7.34 -12.73
N GLU A 21 18.46 -7.26 -12.80
CA GLU A 21 19.29 -8.04 -13.74
C GLU A 21 19.02 -9.55 -13.64
N LYS A 22 18.74 -10.08 -12.44
CA LYS A 22 18.42 -11.52 -12.25
C LYS A 22 17.10 -11.92 -12.92
N LEU A 23 16.23 -10.95 -13.18
CA LEU A 23 14.96 -11.09 -13.89
C LEU A 23 15.10 -10.83 -15.40
N GLY A 24 16.29 -10.44 -15.86
CA GLY A 24 16.54 -10.04 -17.24
C GLY A 24 15.98 -8.66 -17.57
N LEU A 25 15.76 -7.81 -16.56
CA LEU A 25 15.35 -6.42 -16.73
C LEU A 25 16.59 -5.52 -16.88
N THR A 26 16.42 -4.46 -17.66
CA THR A 26 17.43 -3.44 -17.94
C THR A 26 17.15 -2.15 -17.16
N ASP A 27 18.06 -1.17 -17.23
CA ASP A 27 17.86 0.11 -16.55
C ASP A 27 16.66 0.90 -17.10
N GLU A 28 16.39 0.79 -18.40
CA GLU A 28 15.24 1.43 -19.07
C GLU A 28 13.87 0.86 -18.60
N ASP A 29 13.89 -0.32 -17.99
CA ASP A 29 12.70 -0.98 -17.44
C ASP A 29 12.37 -0.48 -16.02
N LEU A 30 13.28 0.28 -15.40
CA LEU A 30 13.22 0.69 -14.01
C LEU A 30 13.05 2.20 -13.88
N ILE A 31 12.24 2.59 -12.88
CA ILE A 31 12.13 3.98 -12.43
C ILE A 31 12.65 3.99 -10.98
N PRO A 32 13.91 4.37 -10.74
CA PRO A 32 14.54 4.25 -9.43
C PRO A 32 13.95 5.20 -8.36
N TYR A 33 13.81 4.69 -7.15
CA TYR A 33 13.47 5.44 -5.93
C TYR A 33 14.62 5.29 -4.92
N GLY A 34 15.70 6.03 -5.17
CA GLY A 34 16.98 5.81 -4.51
C GLY A 34 17.66 4.53 -5.00
N ARG A 35 18.58 3.99 -4.19
CA ARG A 35 19.47 2.89 -4.62
C ARG A 35 18.84 1.49 -4.54
N TYR A 36 17.85 1.31 -3.67
CA TYR A 36 17.35 -0.01 -3.25
C TYR A 36 15.87 -0.26 -3.58
N LYS A 37 15.22 0.67 -4.29
CA LYS A 37 13.81 0.56 -4.69
C LYS A 37 13.66 1.08 -6.12
N ALA A 38 12.73 0.51 -6.86
CA ALA A 38 12.35 0.99 -8.18
C ALA A 38 10.90 0.60 -8.46
N LYS A 39 10.21 1.42 -9.26
CA LYS A 39 9.02 0.97 -9.98
C LYS A 39 9.44 0.29 -11.27
N ILE A 40 8.66 -0.68 -11.72
CA ILE A 40 8.84 -1.34 -13.01
C ILE A 40 7.94 -0.66 -14.03
N ASN A 41 8.44 -0.44 -15.24
CA ASN A 41 7.65 0.14 -16.32
C ASN A 41 6.43 -0.75 -16.65
N HIS A 42 5.22 -0.21 -16.47
CA HIS A 42 3.96 -0.95 -16.68
C HIS A 42 3.78 -1.49 -18.11
N LYS A 43 4.51 -0.95 -19.09
CA LYS A 43 4.49 -1.46 -20.47
C LYS A 43 4.98 -2.91 -20.59
N LEU A 44 5.70 -3.40 -19.57
CA LEU A 44 6.22 -4.77 -19.51
C LEU A 44 5.18 -5.81 -19.06
N ILE A 45 3.97 -5.39 -18.68
CA ILE A 45 2.89 -6.28 -18.23
C ILE A 45 2.43 -7.23 -19.35
N HIS A 46 2.51 -6.79 -20.60
CA HIS A 46 2.15 -7.61 -21.75
C HIS A 46 3.36 -8.38 -22.24
N SER A 47 3.32 -9.70 -22.11
CA SER A 47 4.35 -10.60 -22.62
C SER A 47 3.70 -11.81 -23.28
N ASP A 48 4.25 -12.24 -24.42
CA ASP A 48 3.86 -13.50 -25.08
C ASP A 48 4.45 -14.74 -24.37
N ARG A 49 5.16 -14.54 -23.25
CA ARG A 49 5.75 -15.63 -22.47
C ARG A 49 4.66 -16.36 -21.68
N PRO A 50 4.77 -17.69 -21.52
CA PRO A 50 3.83 -18.44 -20.71
C PRO A 50 3.96 -18.06 -19.23
N ASP A 51 2.83 -18.06 -18.53
CA ASP A 51 2.79 -17.83 -17.09
C ASP A 51 3.60 -18.88 -16.31
N GLY A 52 4.25 -18.42 -15.24
CA GLY A 52 4.93 -19.27 -14.28
C GLY A 52 3.98 -20.07 -13.40
N LYS A 53 4.53 -20.79 -12.41
CA LYS A 53 3.72 -21.44 -11.37
C LYS A 53 3.32 -20.41 -10.31
N LEU A 54 2.01 -20.33 -10.03
CA LEU A 54 1.47 -19.51 -8.95
C LEU A 54 1.35 -20.34 -7.66
N ILE A 55 1.97 -19.87 -6.58
CA ILE A 55 1.90 -20.48 -5.25
C ILE A 55 1.26 -19.48 -4.31
N LEU A 56 0.08 -19.80 -3.77
CA LEU A 56 -0.63 -18.97 -2.81
C LEU A 56 -0.30 -19.41 -1.38
N MET A 57 0.20 -18.48 -0.57
CA MET A 57 0.36 -18.68 0.87
C MET A 57 -0.89 -18.23 1.62
N THR A 58 -1.51 -19.14 2.36
CA THR A 58 -2.60 -18.84 3.29
C THR A 58 -2.27 -19.31 4.70
N ALA A 59 -3.12 -18.96 5.67
CA ALA A 59 -2.99 -19.38 7.06
C ALA A 59 -4.36 -19.75 7.63
N ILE A 60 -4.35 -20.38 8.80
CA ILE A 60 -5.55 -20.58 9.63
C ILE A 60 -6.10 -19.22 10.11
N SER A 61 -7.27 -19.26 10.76
CA SER A 61 -7.84 -18.07 11.42
C SER A 61 -6.82 -17.44 12.37
N PRO A 62 -6.60 -16.11 12.31
CA PRO A 62 -5.60 -15.44 13.14
C PRO A 62 -5.86 -15.60 14.64
N THR A 63 -4.79 -15.78 15.39
CA THR A 63 -4.78 -15.90 16.86
C THR A 63 -3.82 -14.87 17.46
N PRO A 64 -3.96 -14.53 18.76
CA PRO A 64 -3.01 -13.63 19.42
C PRO A 64 -1.56 -14.14 19.45
N ALA A 65 -1.33 -15.43 19.22
CA ALA A 65 0.02 -16.01 19.16
C ALA A 65 0.78 -15.61 17.87
N GLY A 66 0.04 -15.30 16.79
CA GLY A 66 0.61 -14.97 15.49
C GLY A 66 1.03 -16.19 14.67
N GLU A 67 0.65 -16.21 13.39
CA GLU A 67 0.85 -17.39 12.53
C GLU A 67 2.10 -17.29 11.64
N GLY A 68 2.74 -16.12 11.56
CA GLY A 68 3.98 -15.95 10.80
C GLY A 68 3.82 -16.05 9.28
N LYS A 69 2.61 -15.89 8.73
CA LYS A 69 2.31 -16.06 7.30
C LYS A 69 3.30 -15.37 6.36
N THR A 70 3.58 -14.08 6.58
CA THR A 70 4.50 -13.32 5.72
C THR A 70 5.94 -13.83 5.85
N THR A 71 6.37 -14.16 7.07
CA THR A 71 7.69 -14.74 7.33
C THR A 71 7.87 -16.06 6.56
N THR A 72 6.85 -16.92 6.57
CA THR A 72 6.85 -18.17 5.80
C THR A 72 6.86 -17.93 4.29
N SER A 73 6.11 -16.93 3.79
CA SER A 73 6.14 -16.57 2.37
C SER A 73 7.54 -16.13 1.90
N VAL A 74 8.21 -15.28 2.68
CA VAL A 74 9.58 -14.82 2.37
C VAL A 74 10.56 -16.00 2.43
N GLY A 75 10.53 -16.79 3.51
CA GLY A 75 11.42 -17.93 3.67
C GLY A 75 11.23 -19.01 2.59
N LEU A 76 10.00 -19.24 2.12
CA LEU A 76 9.72 -20.14 1.01
C LEU A 76 10.34 -19.63 -0.31
N ALA A 77 10.21 -18.33 -0.59
CA ALA A 77 10.80 -17.73 -1.79
C ALA A 77 12.34 -17.81 -1.75
N ASP A 78 12.95 -17.58 -0.59
CA ASP A 78 14.40 -17.73 -0.39
C ASP A 78 14.84 -19.18 -0.60
N ALA A 79 14.12 -20.14 -0.02
CA ALA A 79 14.43 -21.57 -0.17
C ALA A 79 14.32 -22.05 -1.62
N LEU A 80 13.29 -21.62 -2.36
CA LEU A 80 13.12 -21.96 -3.77
C LEU A 80 14.26 -21.40 -4.63
N ASN A 81 14.69 -20.16 -4.37
CA ASN A 81 15.85 -19.57 -5.04
C ASN A 81 17.15 -20.32 -4.69
N ALA A 82 17.34 -20.72 -3.43
CA ALA A 82 18.50 -21.53 -3.01
C ALA A 82 18.53 -22.90 -3.68
N MET A 83 17.38 -23.46 -4.04
CA MET A 83 17.24 -24.70 -4.82
C MET A 83 17.36 -24.49 -6.34
N GLY A 84 17.70 -23.28 -6.80
CA GLY A 84 17.90 -22.95 -8.22
C GLY A 84 16.61 -22.72 -9.00
N LYS A 85 15.47 -22.50 -8.33
CA LYS A 85 14.23 -22.09 -8.99
C LYS A 85 14.18 -20.57 -9.11
N LYS A 86 13.81 -20.05 -10.29
CA LYS A 86 13.56 -18.62 -10.47
C LYS A 86 12.24 -18.25 -9.81
N THR A 87 12.29 -17.58 -8.66
CA THR A 87 11.10 -17.32 -7.84
C THR A 87 11.06 -15.86 -7.40
N MET A 88 9.90 -15.25 -7.53
CA MET A 88 9.60 -13.89 -7.06
C MET A 88 8.47 -13.94 -6.03
N LEU A 89 8.58 -13.07 -5.03
CA LEU A 89 7.57 -12.90 -3.99
C LEU A 89 6.78 -11.61 -4.25
N CYS A 90 5.45 -11.70 -4.18
CA CYS A 90 4.56 -10.54 -4.19
C CYS A 90 3.91 -10.38 -2.81
N LEU A 91 4.04 -9.19 -2.21
CA LEU A 91 3.44 -8.82 -0.93
C LEU A 91 2.62 -7.54 -1.10
N ARG A 92 1.79 -7.23 -0.09
CA ARG A 92 1.05 -5.97 0.00
C ARG A 92 1.89 -4.93 0.73
N GLU A 93 1.81 -3.68 0.29
CA GLU A 93 2.31 -2.53 1.04
C GLU A 93 1.48 -2.34 2.33
N PRO A 94 2.12 -2.16 3.49
CA PRO A 94 1.41 -1.84 4.72
C PRO A 94 0.94 -0.38 4.74
N SER A 95 -0.20 -0.15 5.40
CA SER A 95 -0.65 1.20 5.76
C SER A 95 0.33 1.88 6.72
N LEU A 96 0.54 3.19 6.53
CA LEU A 96 1.36 4.07 7.36
C LEU A 96 0.79 4.24 8.76
N GLY A 97 -0.52 4.48 8.89
CA GLY A 97 -1.17 4.82 10.15
C GLY A 97 -0.88 3.85 11.30
N PRO A 98 -1.02 2.51 11.11
CA PRO A 98 -0.70 1.50 12.12
C PRO A 98 0.73 1.50 12.64
N VAL A 99 1.70 2.00 11.86
CA VAL A 99 3.13 2.06 12.23
C VAL A 99 3.35 2.99 13.42
N PHE A 100 2.58 4.08 13.50
CA PHE A 100 2.61 5.02 14.63
C PHE A 100 1.66 4.63 15.77
N GLY A 101 0.99 3.48 15.66
CA GLY A 101 0.12 2.91 16.69
C GLY A 101 0.77 1.73 17.38
N VAL A 102 0.23 0.53 17.13
CA VAL A 102 0.59 -0.71 17.85
C VAL A 102 1.34 -1.70 16.95
N LYS A 103 1.30 -1.55 15.62
CA LYS A 103 1.85 -2.53 14.68
C LYS A 103 3.13 -2.01 14.03
N GLY A 104 4.28 -2.52 14.45
CA GLY A 104 5.55 -2.31 13.75
C GLY A 104 5.89 -3.52 12.86
N GLY A 105 5.99 -3.31 11.54
CA GLY A 105 6.59 -4.26 10.59
C GLY A 105 5.62 -5.27 9.96
N ALA A 106 5.39 -5.16 8.65
CA ALA A 106 4.53 -6.09 7.90
C ALA A 106 5.27 -6.96 6.87
N ALA A 107 6.59 -6.80 6.73
CA ALA A 107 7.39 -7.36 5.65
C ALA A 107 8.21 -8.61 6.05
N GLY A 108 7.63 -9.50 6.87
CA GLY A 108 8.29 -10.71 7.38
C GLY A 108 8.84 -10.54 8.80
N GLY A 109 9.77 -11.41 9.19
CA GLY A 109 10.36 -11.41 10.54
C GLY A 109 11.58 -12.31 10.64
N GLY A 110 12.44 -12.08 11.63
CA GLY A 110 13.72 -12.77 11.78
C GLY A 110 14.62 -12.59 10.56
N TYR A 111 15.15 -13.69 10.02
CA TYR A 111 16.01 -13.69 8.83
C TYR A 111 15.23 -13.78 7.50
N ALA A 112 13.91 -13.86 7.55
CA ALA A 112 13.04 -13.91 6.37
C ALA A 112 12.24 -12.59 6.29
N GLN A 113 12.87 -11.56 5.75
CA GLN A 113 12.35 -10.20 5.66
C GLN A 113 12.53 -9.61 4.26
N VAL A 114 11.64 -8.69 3.87
CA VAL A 114 11.87 -7.78 2.73
C VAL A 114 12.42 -6.46 3.24
N VAL A 115 13.45 -5.95 2.56
CA VAL A 115 14.17 -4.71 2.92
C VAL A 115 14.23 -3.76 1.73
N PRO A 116 14.30 -2.43 1.93
CA PRO A 116 14.45 -1.70 3.20
C PRO A 116 13.14 -1.56 4.00
N MET A 117 13.14 -2.05 5.25
CA MET A 117 11.94 -2.14 6.09
C MET A 117 11.40 -0.77 6.50
N GLU A 118 12.26 0.21 6.74
CA GLU A 118 11.86 1.57 7.11
C GLU A 118 11.08 2.27 5.99
N ASP A 119 11.55 2.14 4.75
CA ASP A 119 10.88 2.74 3.60
C ASP A 119 9.52 2.07 3.37
N ILE A 120 9.46 0.73 3.43
CA ILE A 120 8.24 -0.06 3.23
C ILE A 120 7.14 0.31 4.24
N ASN A 121 7.52 0.59 5.49
CA ASN A 121 6.56 0.95 6.54
C ASN A 121 6.18 2.44 6.54
N LEU A 122 6.86 3.27 5.75
CA LEU A 122 6.60 4.71 5.71
C LEU A 122 5.96 5.11 4.38
N HIS A 123 6.61 5.98 3.62
CA HIS A 123 6.06 6.52 2.37
C HIS A 123 6.34 5.62 1.17
N PHE A 124 7.19 4.61 1.34
CA PHE A 124 7.67 3.69 0.32
C PHE A 124 7.95 4.35 -1.04
N THR A 125 7.05 4.15 -2.02
CA THR A 125 7.13 4.81 -3.34
C THR A 125 5.98 5.78 -3.62
N GLY A 126 5.14 6.04 -2.61
CA GLY A 126 4.05 7.01 -2.64
C GLY A 126 2.70 6.49 -3.14
N ASP A 127 2.52 5.17 -3.22
CA ASP A 127 1.31 4.58 -3.83
C ASP A 127 0.06 4.86 -3.01
N ILE A 128 0.13 4.69 -1.69
CA ILE A 128 -1.00 5.01 -0.81
C ILE A 128 -1.31 6.52 -0.85
N HIS A 129 -0.31 7.39 -1.00
CA HIS A 129 -0.54 8.83 -1.16
C HIS A 129 -1.30 9.15 -2.46
N ALA A 130 -0.93 8.49 -3.57
CA ALA A 130 -1.61 8.64 -4.84
C ALA A 130 -3.08 8.19 -4.77
N ILE A 131 -3.33 7.04 -4.13
CA ILE A 131 -4.69 6.51 -3.87
C ILE A 131 -5.50 7.48 -3.02
N GLY A 132 -4.93 7.96 -1.91
CA GLY A 132 -5.60 8.94 -1.04
C GLY A 132 -5.93 10.24 -1.77
N THR A 133 -5.01 10.72 -2.62
CA THR A 133 -5.22 11.91 -3.44
C THR A 133 -6.36 11.70 -4.45
N ALA A 134 -6.38 10.58 -5.15
CA ALA A 134 -7.45 10.24 -6.10
C ALA A 134 -8.82 10.14 -5.40
N ASN A 135 -8.89 9.45 -4.25
CA ASN A 135 -10.10 9.31 -3.45
C ASN A 135 -10.65 10.68 -3.02
N ASN A 136 -9.77 11.54 -2.51
CA ASN A 136 -10.15 12.83 -1.96
C ASN A 136 -10.45 13.86 -3.06
N LEU A 137 -9.84 13.74 -4.24
CA LEU A 137 -10.22 14.50 -5.42
C LEU A 137 -11.67 14.19 -5.82
N LEU A 138 -12.07 12.91 -5.85
CA LEU A 138 -13.47 12.55 -6.14
C LEU A 138 -14.43 13.14 -5.10
N ALA A 139 -14.10 13.05 -3.82
CA ALA A 139 -14.90 13.68 -2.75
C ALA A 139 -15.03 15.20 -2.97
N ALA A 140 -13.93 15.89 -3.29
CA ALA A 140 -13.95 17.32 -3.57
C ALA A 140 -14.78 17.68 -4.80
N MET A 141 -14.76 16.85 -5.86
CA MET A 141 -15.56 17.04 -7.06
C MET A 141 -17.06 16.86 -6.80
N ILE A 142 -17.45 15.92 -5.94
CA ILE A 142 -18.84 15.72 -5.53
C ILE A 142 -19.37 16.98 -4.83
N ASP A 143 -18.67 17.46 -3.81
CA ASP A 143 -19.09 18.63 -3.04
C ASP A 143 -19.08 19.90 -3.90
N ASN A 144 -18.09 20.06 -4.78
CA ASN A 144 -18.05 21.16 -5.73
C ASN A 144 -19.21 21.10 -6.73
N SER A 145 -19.56 19.92 -7.26
CA SER A 145 -20.72 19.77 -8.18
C SER A 145 -22.02 20.24 -7.52
N ILE A 146 -22.22 19.88 -6.24
CA ILE A 146 -23.38 20.33 -5.44
C ILE A 146 -23.36 21.85 -5.27
N GLN A 147 -22.21 22.42 -4.91
CA GLN A 147 -22.03 23.86 -4.72
C GLN A 147 -22.28 24.67 -6.00
N GLN A 148 -21.90 24.15 -7.17
CA GLN A 148 -22.02 24.82 -8.46
C GLN A 148 -23.41 24.68 -9.10
N GLY A 149 -24.43 24.27 -8.32
CA GLY A 149 -25.82 24.20 -8.78
C GLY A 149 -26.38 22.77 -8.85
N ASN A 150 -25.61 21.77 -8.44
CA ASN A 150 -26.05 20.38 -8.30
C ASN A 150 -26.80 19.83 -9.53
N PRO A 151 -26.16 19.82 -10.73
CA PRO A 151 -26.83 19.44 -11.98
C PRO A 151 -27.33 17.99 -11.99
N LEU A 152 -26.74 17.14 -11.15
CA LEU A 152 -27.11 15.72 -11.01
C LEU A 152 -28.18 15.49 -9.93
N ASN A 153 -28.67 16.55 -9.27
CA ASN A 153 -29.65 16.49 -8.19
C ASN A 153 -29.27 15.48 -7.08
N ILE A 154 -27.99 15.49 -6.70
CA ILE A 154 -27.45 14.65 -5.64
C ILE A 154 -28.08 15.07 -4.31
N ASP A 155 -28.63 14.13 -3.56
CA ASP A 155 -29.04 14.35 -2.16
C ASP A 155 -27.80 14.25 -1.26
N PRO A 156 -27.34 15.35 -0.61
CA PRO A 156 -26.13 15.33 0.20
C PRO A 156 -26.16 14.34 1.36
N ARG A 157 -27.36 13.94 1.81
CA ARG A 157 -27.55 12.99 2.91
C ARG A 157 -27.38 11.53 2.49
N ARG A 158 -27.30 11.28 1.18
CA ARG A 158 -27.21 9.92 0.60
C ARG A 158 -25.87 9.67 -0.08
N ILE A 159 -24.91 10.57 0.08
CA ILE A 159 -23.55 10.37 -0.42
C ILE A 159 -22.91 9.25 0.40
N ALA A 160 -22.59 8.13 -0.27
CA ALA A 160 -21.89 7.01 0.34
C ALA A 160 -20.36 7.16 0.28
N TRP A 161 -19.87 8.00 -0.64
CA TRP A 161 -18.44 8.25 -0.81
C TRP A 161 -17.89 9.05 0.36
N LYS A 162 -16.84 8.52 0.99
CA LYS A 162 -16.14 9.15 2.11
C LYS A 162 -14.76 9.64 1.69
N ARG A 163 -14.23 10.57 2.47
CA ARG A 163 -12.82 10.95 2.38
C ARG A 163 -11.95 9.86 3.00
N CYS A 164 -10.64 9.93 2.77
CA CYS A 164 -9.73 9.01 3.44
C CYS A 164 -8.40 9.67 3.84
N MET A 165 -7.76 9.09 4.85
CA MET A 165 -6.44 9.49 5.32
C MET A 165 -5.71 8.28 5.88
N ASP A 166 -4.43 8.10 5.53
CA ASP A 166 -3.65 6.96 6.00
C ASP A 166 -3.07 7.18 7.41
N MET A 167 -3.94 7.57 8.34
CA MET A 167 -3.63 7.83 9.75
C MET A 167 -4.67 7.14 10.62
N ASN A 168 -4.26 6.71 11.81
CA ASN A 168 -5.17 6.16 12.81
C ASN A 168 -5.90 7.29 13.57
N ASP A 169 -6.71 8.07 12.86
CA ASP A 169 -7.42 9.20 13.44
C ASP A 169 -8.90 8.86 13.69
N ARG A 170 -9.25 8.61 14.95
CA ARG A 170 -10.64 8.32 15.34
C ARG A 170 -11.54 9.57 15.31
N GLN A 171 -10.97 10.77 15.36
CA GLN A 171 -11.71 12.03 15.40
C GLN A 171 -12.46 12.31 14.10
N LEU A 172 -11.99 11.74 12.99
CA LEU A 172 -12.55 11.96 11.65
C LEU A 172 -13.60 10.91 11.24
N ARG A 173 -13.97 9.97 12.11
CA ARG A 173 -14.93 8.90 11.77
C ARG A 173 -16.32 9.43 11.41
N PHE A 174 -16.76 10.48 12.10
CA PHE A 174 -18.05 11.12 11.92
C PHE A 174 -17.85 12.62 12.06
N ILE A 175 -18.12 13.37 10.99
CA ILE A 175 -17.96 14.81 10.95
C ILE A 175 -19.18 15.46 10.29
N VAL A 176 -19.29 16.77 10.47
CA VAL A 176 -20.13 17.63 9.62
C VAL A 176 -19.18 18.61 8.93
N ASP A 177 -19.20 18.65 7.60
CA ASP A 177 -18.39 19.56 6.80
C ASP A 177 -19.26 20.60 6.06
N GLY A 178 -18.66 21.40 5.17
CA GLY A 178 -19.39 22.42 4.40
C GLY A 178 -20.00 23.55 5.23
N LEU A 179 -19.50 23.77 6.45
CA LEU A 179 -19.95 24.82 7.37
C LEU A 179 -19.41 26.20 6.98
N GLY A 180 -19.87 27.26 7.67
CA GLY A 180 -19.38 28.62 7.48
C GLY A 180 -20.12 29.44 6.43
N GLY A 181 -21.35 29.05 6.07
CA GLY A 181 -22.22 29.80 5.17
C GLY A 181 -22.01 29.48 3.69
N LYS A 182 -22.83 30.10 2.83
CA LYS A 182 -23.00 29.73 1.41
C LYS A 182 -21.71 29.69 0.59
N VAL A 183 -20.70 30.48 0.93
CA VAL A 183 -19.42 30.54 0.18
C VAL A 183 -18.55 29.32 0.44
N ASN A 184 -18.75 28.62 1.57
CA ASN A 184 -17.85 27.58 2.08
C ASN A 184 -18.35 26.15 1.83
N GLY A 185 -19.53 25.98 1.23
CA GLY A 185 -20.07 24.68 0.83
C GLY A 185 -21.53 24.49 1.23
N THR A 186 -21.96 23.23 1.14
CA THR A 186 -23.29 22.77 1.58
C THR A 186 -23.11 21.84 2.78
N PRO A 187 -23.64 22.18 3.97
CA PRO A 187 -23.49 21.34 5.15
C PRO A 187 -24.03 19.92 4.95
N ARG A 188 -23.22 18.91 5.27
CA ARG A 188 -23.64 17.50 5.29
C ARG A 188 -22.85 16.69 6.33
N GLU A 189 -23.39 15.53 6.69
CA GLU A 189 -22.63 14.52 7.44
C GLU A 189 -21.63 13.83 6.50
N ASP A 190 -20.43 13.57 7.02
CA ASP A 190 -19.35 12.89 6.31
C ASP A 190 -18.48 12.09 7.27
N GLY A 191 -17.45 11.43 6.74
CA GLY A 191 -16.40 10.82 7.55
C GLY A 191 -15.17 10.46 6.73
N PHE A 192 -14.14 10.01 7.44
CA PHE A 192 -12.93 9.49 6.87
C PHE A 192 -12.77 8.01 7.19
N ASP A 193 -12.37 7.24 6.19
CA ASP A 193 -11.83 5.90 6.36
C ASP A 193 -10.29 5.93 6.24
N ILE A 194 -9.62 4.87 6.70
CA ILE A 194 -8.18 4.71 6.45
C ILE A 194 -7.97 4.48 4.94
N THR A 195 -6.93 5.05 4.34
CA THR A 195 -6.78 5.03 2.86
C THR A 195 -6.78 3.62 2.26
N VAL A 196 -6.23 2.63 2.95
CA VAL A 196 -6.26 1.23 2.50
C VAL A 196 -7.64 0.58 2.50
N ALA A 197 -8.66 1.25 3.07
CA ALA A 197 -10.07 0.83 3.01
C ALA A 197 -10.87 1.53 1.89
N SER A 198 -10.26 2.47 1.17
CA SER A 198 -10.87 3.14 0.01
C SER A 198 -11.19 2.13 -1.10
N GLU A 199 -12.30 2.33 -1.81
CA GLU A 199 -12.61 1.56 -3.01
C GLU A 199 -11.56 1.78 -4.12
N VAL A 200 -10.89 2.95 -4.13
CA VAL A 200 -9.78 3.24 -5.04
C VAL A 200 -8.59 2.30 -4.82
N MET A 201 -8.42 1.75 -3.61
CA MET A 201 -7.38 0.74 -3.34
C MET A 201 -7.75 -0.64 -3.90
N ALA A 202 -9.05 -0.94 -4.01
CA ALA A 202 -9.54 -2.23 -4.48
C ALA A 202 -9.55 -2.33 -6.02
N ILE A 203 -9.74 -1.20 -6.71
CA ILE A 203 -9.72 -1.06 -8.18
C ILE A 203 -8.28 -0.99 -8.68
#